data_AF-A0A9V1GJN3-F1
#
_entry.id   AF-A0A9V1GJN3-F1
#
_cell.length_a   1.000
_cell.length_b   1.000
_cell.length_c   1.000
_cell.angle_alpha   90.00
_cell.angle_beta   90.00
_cell.angle_gamma   90.00
#
_symmetry.space_group_name_H-M   'P 1'
#
loop_
_entity.id
_entity.type
_entity.pdbx_description
1 polymer ?
#
loop_
_entity_poly.entity_id
_entity_poly.type
_entity_poly.pdbx_seq_one_letter_code
_entity_poly.pdbx_strand_id
1 'polypeptide(L)'
;MVLGRGLLGLRSVSALGAACARRGLGRGIRTPGLLCRVSLARPPVDADRGCPLSSGPALLGVLLHHTDCRKSSTMDQGTLRVELLPALTDNYMYLIIDGETKEAAIVDPVQPQKVVETVRKHGVKLTTVLTTHHHWDHAGGNEKLVKLEPGLKVCGGDDRIGALTHKVTHLSTLQVGSLNVKCLSTPCHTSGHICYFVSKPGSSEPPAVFTGDTLFVAGCGKFYEGTADEMYKALLEILGRLPPDTRVYCGHEYTINNLKFARHVEPNNTAIQEKLAWAKEKYGIGEPTVPSTIAEEFTYNPFMRVSLAFGFHREKTVQQHAGETDPVTTMRAIRKEKDHFKVPRD
;
A
#
# COMPACT_ATOMS: atom_id res chain seq x y z
N MET A 1 5.29 29.02 56.20
CA MET A 1 5.86 28.03 57.13
C MET A 1 6.52 26.95 56.27
N VAL A 2 7.87 26.90 56.32
CA VAL A 2 8.76 25.75 56.01
C VAL A 2 8.76 25.25 54.54
N LEU A 3 9.77 25.60 53.70
CA LEU A 3 11.10 24.96 53.52
C LEU A 3 11.00 23.52 52.98
N GLY A 4 11.79 23.00 52.04
CA GLY A 4 13.04 23.42 51.38
C GLY A 4 13.43 22.32 50.38
N ARG A 5 14.08 22.67 49.26
CA ARG A 5 15.48 22.36 48.91
C ARG A 5 15.88 20.87 48.82
N GLY A 6 16.53 20.51 47.71
CA GLY A 6 17.39 19.32 47.63
C GLY A 6 17.93 18.98 46.23
N LEU A 7 18.92 19.74 45.75
CA LEU A 7 19.85 19.33 44.67
C LEU A 7 20.65 18.08 45.08
N LEU A 8 21.00 17.21 44.13
CA LEU A 8 22.31 16.58 44.04
C LEU A 8 22.51 15.91 42.67
N GLY A 9 23.41 16.47 41.87
CA GLY A 9 24.07 15.78 40.77
C GLY A 9 25.38 15.15 41.25
N LEU A 10 25.84 14.11 40.55
CA LEU A 10 27.16 13.45 40.57
C LEU A 10 27.06 12.39 39.45
N ARG A 11 28.05 12.03 38.64
CA ARG A 11 29.33 12.58 38.17
C ARG A 11 29.72 11.68 36.99
N SER A 12 30.44 12.24 36.04
CA SER A 12 31.15 11.53 34.98
C SER A 12 32.16 10.52 35.52
N VAL A 13 32.36 9.43 34.78
CA VAL A 13 33.61 8.65 34.78
C VAL A 13 34.00 8.40 33.33
N SER A 14 35.10 9.01 32.94
CA SER A 14 35.92 8.69 31.77
C SER A 14 37.22 8.03 32.25
N ALA A 15 38.00 7.48 31.30
CA ALA A 15 39.34 6.85 31.40
C ALA A 15 39.30 5.31 31.46
N LEU A 16 40.17 4.53 30.80
CA LEU A 16 41.27 4.76 29.85
C LEU A 16 41.79 3.37 29.39
N GLY A 17 42.40 3.33 28.20
CA GLY A 17 43.46 2.36 27.83
C GLY A 17 43.02 1.19 26.96
N ALA A 18 43.80 0.66 26.02
CA ALA A 18 45.05 1.09 25.40
C ALA A 18 45.23 0.20 24.14
N ALA A 19 45.97 0.72 23.16
CA ALA A 19 46.30 0.07 21.90
C ALA A 19 47.16 -1.20 22.06
N CYS A 20 47.07 -2.12 21.09
CA CYS A 20 48.27 -2.81 20.60
C CYS A 20 48.13 -3.20 19.12
N ALA A 21 49.12 -2.81 18.34
CA ALA A 21 49.29 -3.07 16.92
C ALA A 21 50.18 -4.29 16.66
N ARG A 22 49.91 -5.05 15.59
CA ARG A 22 50.91 -5.77 14.75
C ARG A 22 50.31 -5.91 13.34
N ARG A 23 50.77 -5.17 12.33
CA ARG A 23 51.89 -5.45 11.40
C ARG A 23 51.90 -6.88 10.84
N GLY A 24 51.71 -6.97 9.53
CA GLY A 24 51.98 -8.15 8.71
C GLY A 24 51.90 -7.82 7.22
N LEU A 25 53.00 -7.34 6.64
CA LEU A 25 53.23 -7.21 5.21
C LEU A 25 53.25 -8.59 4.54
N GLY A 26 52.72 -8.70 3.33
CA GLY A 26 52.89 -9.87 2.47
C GLY A 26 52.46 -9.61 1.02
N ARG A 27 53.45 -9.39 0.15
CA ARG A 27 53.40 -9.34 -1.32
C ARG A 27 52.59 -10.55 -1.85
N GLY A 28 51.67 -10.46 -2.82
CA GLY A 28 51.84 -9.97 -4.17
C GLY A 28 52.13 -11.15 -5.11
N ILE A 29 51.15 -11.60 -5.91
CA ILE A 29 51.31 -12.30 -7.20
C ILE A 29 50.08 -11.94 -8.06
N ARG A 30 50.36 -11.41 -9.26
CA ARG A 30 49.43 -11.20 -10.38
C ARG A 30 49.43 -12.45 -11.26
N THR A 31 48.30 -12.79 -11.89
CA THR A 31 48.13 -13.21 -13.31
C THR A 31 46.66 -13.58 -13.61
N PRO A 32 46.19 -13.59 -14.88
CA PRO A 32 45.15 -12.65 -15.30
C PRO A 32 43.86 -13.28 -15.88
N GLY A 33 42.85 -12.43 -16.03
CA GLY A 33 42.08 -12.28 -17.27
C GLY A 33 41.11 -13.39 -17.67
N LEU A 34 39.81 -13.14 -17.49
CA LEU A 34 38.80 -13.63 -18.41
C LEU A 34 37.73 -12.54 -18.63
N LEU A 35 37.93 -11.72 -19.66
CA LEU A 35 36.90 -10.86 -20.22
C LEU A 35 35.91 -11.73 -20.99
N CYS A 36 34.70 -11.88 -20.48
CA CYS A 36 33.59 -12.43 -21.26
C CYS A 36 32.92 -11.28 -22.02
N ARG A 37 33.28 -11.12 -23.31
CA ARG A 37 32.57 -10.26 -24.25
C ARG A 37 31.26 -10.94 -24.63
N VAL A 38 30.13 -10.39 -24.20
CA VAL A 38 28.82 -10.72 -24.77
C VAL A 38 28.60 -9.82 -25.97
N SER A 39 28.76 -10.38 -27.17
CA SER A 39 28.50 -9.72 -28.44
C SER A 39 26.99 -9.73 -28.72
N LEU A 40 26.41 -8.55 -28.86
CA LEU A 40 25.06 -8.33 -29.34
C LEU A 40 24.99 -8.63 -30.85
N ALA A 41 24.22 -9.65 -31.23
CA ALA A 41 23.89 -9.93 -32.63
C ALA A 41 22.45 -9.47 -32.91
N ARG A 42 22.30 -8.50 -33.82
CA ARG A 42 21.03 -8.13 -34.47
C ARG A 42 20.76 -9.08 -35.65
N PRO A 43 19.50 -9.43 -35.97
CA PRO A 43 19.16 -9.95 -37.28
C PRO A 43 18.74 -8.81 -38.24
N PRO A 44 18.85 -9.03 -39.56
CA PRO A 44 18.78 -7.98 -40.58
C PRO A 44 17.36 -7.64 -41.02
N VAL A 45 17.26 -6.47 -41.64
CA VAL A 45 16.12 -5.92 -42.37
C VAL A 45 16.29 -6.30 -43.83
N ASP A 46 15.27 -6.80 -44.50
CA ASP A 46 15.16 -6.68 -45.97
C ASP A 46 13.71 -6.64 -46.44
N ALA A 47 13.53 -5.89 -47.52
CA ALA A 47 12.28 -5.38 -48.04
C ALA A 47 11.70 -6.22 -49.19
N ASP A 48 10.37 -6.22 -49.24
CA ASP A 48 9.46 -6.07 -50.39
C ASP A 48 9.64 -6.95 -51.65
N ARG A 49 8.60 -7.77 -51.95
CA ARG A 49 7.86 -7.78 -53.23
C ARG A 49 6.81 -8.92 -53.30
N GLY A 50 5.59 -8.56 -53.70
CA GLY A 50 4.83 -9.31 -54.72
C GLY A 50 3.82 -10.38 -54.26
N CYS A 51 2.54 -9.99 -54.27
CA CYS A 51 1.33 -10.84 -54.18
C CYS A 51 1.24 -11.86 -55.35
N PRO A 52 0.52 -13.01 -55.20
CA PRO A 52 -0.91 -12.96 -55.51
C PRO A 52 -1.84 -13.79 -54.60
N LEU A 53 -3.03 -13.21 -54.43
CA LEU A 53 -4.36 -13.73 -54.07
C LEU A 53 -4.53 -15.25 -53.92
N SER A 54 -4.90 -15.67 -52.71
CA SER A 54 -5.71 -16.86 -52.45
C SER A 54 -6.55 -16.62 -51.19
N SER A 55 -7.86 -16.81 -51.35
CA SER A 55 -8.93 -16.60 -50.38
C SER A 55 -8.84 -17.58 -49.20
N GLY A 56 -8.67 -17.03 -47.99
CA GLY A 56 -8.79 -17.75 -46.72
C GLY A 56 -9.44 -16.83 -45.66
N PRO A 57 -10.24 -17.37 -44.73
CA PRO A 57 -11.08 -16.57 -43.84
C PRO A 57 -10.20 -15.74 -42.90
N ALA A 58 -10.55 -14.45 -42.80
CA ALA A 58 -9.86 -13.47 -41.96
C ALA A 58 -9.77 -13.98 -40.51
N LEU A 59 -8.56 -14.31 -40.07
CA LEU A 59 -8.23 -14.30 -38.65
C LEU A 59 -8.34 -12.85 -38.19
N LEU A 60 -9.47 -12.53 -37.59
CA LEU A 60 -9.66 -11.32 -36.82
C LEU A 60 -8.69 -11.41 -35.64
N GLY A 61 -7.51 -10.82 -35.80
CA GLY A 61 -6.57 -10.59 -34.72
C GLY A 61 -7.29 -9.78 -33.66
N VAL A 62 -7.72 -10.46 -32.60
CA VAL A 62 -8.17 -9.81 -31.38
C VAL A 62 -6.93 -9.13 -30.81
N LEU A 63 -6.75 -7.85 -31.14
CA LEU A 63 -6.05 -6.95 -30.23
C LEU A 63 -6.83 -7.04 -28.93
N LEU A 64 -6.28 -7.79 -27.97
CA LEU A 64 -6.66 -7.66 -26.57
C LEU A 64 -6.22 -6.25 -26.15
N HIS A 65 -7.03 -5.25 -26.51
CA HIS A 65 -7.14 -4.09 -25.66
C HIS A 65 -7.50 -4.65 -24.29
N HIS A 66 -6.55 -4.60 -23.34
CA HIS A 66 -6.85 -4.74 -21.93
C HIS A 66 -7.83 -3.61 -21.60
N THR A 67 -9.11 -3.90 -21.80
CA THR A 67 -10.21 -3.05 -21.41
C THR A 67 -10.17 -2.99 -19.91
N ASP A 68 -10.08 -1.77 -19.41
CA ASP A 68 -10.20 -1.40 -18.02
C ASP A 68 -11.54 -1.97 -17.50
N CYS A 69 -11.50 -3.17 -16.93
CA CYS A 69 -12.71 -3.95 -16.66
C CYS A 69 -13.49 -3.38 -15.46
N ARG A 70 -12.88 -2.47 -14.70
CA ARG A 70 -13.47 -1.83 -13.52
C ARG A 70 -13.74 -0.36 -13.78
N LYS A 71 -14.90 0.10 -13.31
CA LYS A 71 -15.33 1.50 -13.47
C LYS A 71 -14.59 2.39 -12.46
N SER A 72 -14.28 3.63 -12.88
CA SER A 72 -13.94 4.68 -11.90
C SER A 72 -15.20 5.07 -11.13
N SER A 73 -15.04 5.48 -9.88
CA SER A 73 -16.17 5.85 -9.03
C SER A 73 -15.80 7.00 -8.10
N THR A 74 -16.65 8.01 -8.02
CA THR A 74 -16.52 9.12 -7.08
C THR A 74 -17.25 8.78 -5.79
N MET A 75 -16.53 8.77 -4.67
CA MET A 75 -17.10 8.79 -3.34
C MET A 75 -17.18 10.24 -2.86
N ASP A 76 -18.39 10.81 -2.85
CA ASP A 76 -18.63 12.13 -2.29
C ASP A 76 -18.88 12.01 -0.78
N GLN A 77 -18.07 12.69 0.03
CA GLN A 77 -18.32 12.88 1.46
C GLN A 77 -18.55 14.34 1.80
N GLY A 78 -18.87 15.21 0.84
CA GLY A 78 -18.97 16.64 1.07
C GLY A 78 -17.66 17.34 0.69
N THR A 79 -16.89 17.75 1.68
CA THR A 79 -15.62 18.46 1.48
C THR A 79 -14.51 17.50 1.04
N LEU A 80 -14.36 16.36 1.71
CA LEU A 80 -13.46 15.31 1.25
C LEU A 80 -14.14 14.48 0.16
N ARG A 81 -13.56 14.43 -1.05
CA ARG A 81 -14.02 13.51 -2.10
C ARG A 81 -12.88 12.62 -2.56
N VAL A 82 -13.19 11.37 -2.86
CA VAL A 82 -12.21 10.40 -3.34
C VAL A 82 -12.70 9.82 -4.67
N GLU A 83 -12.00 10.12 -5.76
CA GLU A 83 -12.19 9.43 -7.04
C GLU A 83 -11.25 8.24 -7.08
N LEU A 84 -11.81 7.05 -7.29
CA LEU A 84 -11.07 5.81 -7.46
C LEU A 84 -10.72 5.59 -8.93
N LEU A 85 -9.44 5.35 -9.22
CA LEU A 85 -8.93 5.13 -10.56
C LEU A 85 -8.31 3.72 -10.61
N PRO A 86 -8.97 2.73 -11.24
CA PRO A 86 -8.35 1.42 -11.45
C PRO A 86 -7.06 1.57 -12.27
N ALA A 87 -6.05 0.77 -11.99
CA ALA A 87 -4.80 0.76 -12.74
C ALA A 87 -4.26 -0.66 -12.88
N LEU A 88 -3.44 -0.86 -13.93
CA LEU A 88 -2.81 -2.14 -14.22
C LEU A 88 -3.83 -3.29 -14.23
N THR A 89 -3.55 -4.39 -13.53
CA THR A 89 -4.42 -5.57 -13.45
C THR A 89 -5.37 -5.52 -12.27
N ASP A 90 -4.96 -4.98 -11.12
CA ASP A 90 -5.74 -4.96 -9.88
C ASP A 90 -5.38 -3.82 -8.92
N ASN A 91 -4.54 -2.87 -9.32
CA ASN A 91 -4.17 -1.72 -8.49
C ASN A 91 -5.28 -0.65 -8.48
N TYR A 92 -5.31 0.13 -7.40
CA TYR A 92 -6.08 1.37 -7.30
C TYR A 92 -5.19 2.57 -7.05
N MET A 93 -5.42 3.63 -7.83
CA MET A 93 -4.95 4.98 -7.53
C MET A 93 -6.12 5.81 -7.01
N TYR A 94 -5.87 6.80 -6.16
CA TYR A 94 -6.93 7.59 -5.53
C TYR A 94 -6.69 9.08 -5.67
N LEU A 95 -7.57 9.77 -6.41
CA LEU A 95 -7.55 11.23 -6.47
C LEU A 95 -8.39 11.78 -5.31
N ILE A 96 -7.71 12.35 -4.34
CA ILE A 96 -8.28 13.03 -3.18
C ILE A 96 -8.53 14.47 -3.57
N ILE A 97 -9.77 14.93 -3.45
CA ILE A 97 -10.18 16.29 -3.81
C ILE A 97 -10.67 17.00 -2.56
N ASP A 98 -10.11 18.18 -2.30
CA ASP A 98 -10.70 19.15 -1.38
C ASP A 98 -11.78 19.96 -2.10
N GLY A 99 -13.04 19.73 -1.72
CA GLY A 99 -14.19 20.39 -2.29
C GLY A 99 -14.22 21.91 -2.09
N GLU A 100 -13.57 22.42 -1.02
CA GLU A 100 -13.52 23.85 -0.70
C GLU A 100 -12.53 24.61 -1.59
N THR A 101 -11.30 24.14 -1.69
CA THR A 101 -10.23 24.85 -2.42
C THR A 101 -10.02 24.38 -3.86
N LYS A 102 -10.60 23.22 -4.22
CA LYS A 102 -10.33 22.50 -5.47
C LYS A 102 -8.86 22.04 -5.62
N GLU A 103 -8.06 22.07 -4.55
CA GLU A 103 -6.78 21.37 -4.53
C GLU A 103 -7.00 19.86 -4.44
N ALA A 104 -6.08 19.10 -5.04
CA ALA A 104 -6.13 17.66 -5.06
C ALA A 104 -4.77 17.02 -4.82
N ALA A 105 -4.80 15.81 -4.27
CA ALA A 105 -3.66 14.92 -4.15
C ALA A 105 -3.96 13.59 -4.84
N ILE A 106 -2.94 12.95 -5.40
CA ILE A 106 -3.06 11.60 -6.00
C ILE A 106 -2.25 10.60 -5.18
N VAL A 107 -2.87 9.47 -4.84
CA VAL A 107 -2.21 8.34 -4.18
C VAL A 107 -1.75 7.34 -5.24
N ASP A 108 -0.48 6.93 -5.15
CA ASP A 108 0.15 5.85 -5.92
C ASP A 108 -0.09 5.92 -7.46
N PRO A 109 0.37 7.00 -8.14
CA PRO A 109 -0.04 7.35 -9.51
C PRO A 109 0.67 6.55 -10.63
N VAL A 110 0.64 5.22 -10.61
CA VAL A 110 1.36 4.37 -11.57
C VAL A 110 1.01 4.58 -13.05
N GLN A 111 -0.20 5.08 -13.36
CA GLN A 111 -0.63 5.45 -14.71
C GLN A 111 -0.93 6.97 -14.85
N PRO A 112 0.11 7.83 -14.99
CA PRO A 112 -0.02 9.28 -14.91
C PRO A 112 -1.00 9.94 -15.90
N GLN A 113 -1.16 9.39 -17.11
CA GLN A 113 -2.08 9.99 -18.09
C GLN A 113 -3.53 9.93 -17.60
N LYS A 114 -3.94 8.80 -17.01
CA LYS A 114 -5.27 8.64 -16.42
C LYS A 114 -5.49 9.63 -15.28
N VAL A 115 -4.45 9.91 -14.48
CA VAL A 115 -4.50 10.93 -13.42
C VAL A 115 -4.74 12.31 -14.01
N VAL A 116 -3.93 12.74 -14.99
CA VAL A 116 -4.05 14.06 -15.63
C VAL A 116 -5.43 14.25 -16.28
N GLU A 117 -5.93 13.23 -16.98
CA GLU A 117 -7.28 13.26 -17.58
C GLU A 117 -8.37 13.41 -16.52
N THR A 118 -8.24 12.71 -15.38
CA THR A 118 -9.19 12.77 -14.27
C THR A 118 -9.15 14.11 -13.56
N VAL A 119 -7.96 14.67 -13.34
CA VAL A 119 -7.76 16.02 -12.79
C VAL A 119 -8.46 17.07 -13.66
N ARG A 120 -8.29 16.99 -14.99
CA ARG A 120 -8.98 17.86 -15.95
C ARG A 120 -10.49 17.67 -15.93
N LYS A 121 -10.97 16.42 -15.92
CA LYS A 121 -12.40 16.07 -15.84
C LYS A 121 -13.09 16.72 -14.63
N HIS A 122 -12.42 16.72 -13.47
CA HIS A 122 -12.98 17.31 -12.25
C HIS A 122 -12.70 18.82 -12.09
N GLY A 123 -11.86 19.41 -12.95
CA GLY A 123 -11.50 20.82 -12.88
C GLY A 123 -10.78 21.19 -11.57
N VAL A 124 -9.91 20.29 -11.08
CA VAL A 124 -9.17 20.45 -9.82
C VAL A 124 -7.70 20.75 -10.09
N LYS A 125 -6.99 21.30 -9.10
CA LYS A 125 -5.56 21.58 -9.16
C LYS A 125 -4.79 20.48 -8.42
N LEU A 126 -4.09 19.63 -9.16
CA LEU A 126 -3.21 18.64 -8.55
C LEU A 126 -1.98 19.33 -7.94
N THR A 127 -1.74 19.14 -6.64
CA THR A 127 -0.61 19.77 -5.92
C THR A 127 0.35 18.76 -5.31
N THR A 128 -0.14 17.55 -5.02
CA THR A 128 0.57 16.60 -4.16
C THR A 128 0.44 15.17 -4.69
N VAL A 129 1.52 14.41 -4.63
CA VAL A 129 1.56 12.96 -4.79
C VAL A 129 1.83 12.33 -3.43
N LEU A 130 1.03 11.35 -3.04
CA LEU A 130 1.20 10.57 -1.82
C LEU A 130 1.57 9.13 -2.21
N THR A 131 2.84 8.76 -2.06
CA THR A 131 3.32 7.42 -2.41
C THR A 131 3.44 6.56 -1.17
N THR A 132 2.61 5.51 -1.09
CA THR A 132 2.55 4.63 0.08
C THR A 132 3.85 3.86 0.28
N HIS A 133 4.44 3.35 -0.80
CA HIS A 133 5.72 2.64 -0.77
C HIS A 133 6.40 2.57 -2.14
N HIS A 134 7.63 2.05 -2.15
CA HIS A 134 8.53 2.13 -3.31
C HIS A 134 8.28 1.11 -4.42
N HIS A 135 7.38 0.13 -4.25
CA HIS A 135 7.13 -0.83 -5.31
C HIS A 135 6.61 -0.14 -6.58
N TRP A 136 7.02 -0.69 -7.72
CA TRP A 136 6.84 -0.04 -9.02
C TRP A 136 5.37 0.20 -9.38
N ASP A 137 4.49 -0.71 -9.01
CA ASP A 137 3.06 -0.63 -9.27
C ASP A 137 2.35 0.46 -8.45
N HIS A 138 3.06 1.11 -7.52
CA HIS A 138 2.61 2.29 -6.77
C HIS A 138 3.41 3.55 -7.15
N ALA A 139 4.74 3.47 -7.15
CA ALA A 139 5.63 4.61 -7.33
C ALA A 139 6.10 4.82 -8.79
N GLY A 140 5.90 3.84 -9.67
CA GLY A 140 6.49 3.79 -11.01
C GLY A 140 6.03 4.89 -11.97
N GLY A 141 4.94 5.59 -11.64
CA GLY A 141 4.44 6.71 -12.41
C GLY A 141 4.95 8.09 -11.96
N ASN A 142 5.57 8.21 -10.77
CA ASN A 142 5.93 9.49 -10.16
C ASN A 142 6.78 10.39 -11.09
N GLU A 143 7.86 9.83 -11.64
CA GLU A 143 8.79 10.53 -12.55
C GLU A 143 8.10 11.10 -13.79
N LYS A 144 7.16 10.34 -14.35
CA LYS A 144 6.41 10.78 -15.53
C LYS A 144 5.35 11.81 -15.16
N LEU A 145 4.68 11.65 -14.02
CA LEU A 145 3.67 12.59 -13.55
C LEU A 145 4.26 13.97 -13.27
N VAL A 146 5.42 14.06 -12.61
CA VAL A 146 6.10 15.35 -12.35
C VAL A 146 6.50 16.08 -13.63
N LYS A 147 6.78 15.35 -14.72
CA LYS A 147 7.05 15.97 -16.04
C LYS A 147 5.79 16.50 -16.71
N LEU A 148 4.65 15.84 -16.51
CA LEU A 148 3.35 16.26 -17.05
C LEU A 148 2.75 17.43 -16.28
N GLU A 149 2.94 17.44 -14.95
CA GLU A 149 2.44 18.44 -14.02
C GLU A 149 3.62 18.97 -13.17
N PRO A 150 4.36 19.98 -13.66
CA PRO A 150 5.48 20.55 -12.92
C PRO A 150 5.05 21.23 -11.62
N GLY A 151 5.89 21.12 -10.58
CA GLY A 151 5.66 21.77 -9.28
C GLY A 151 4.92 20.92 -8.24
N LEU A 152 4.63 19.66 -8.56
CA LEU A 152 4.07 18.71 -7.60
C LEU A 152 5.03 18.42 -6.43
N LYS A 153 4.47 18.31 -5.23
CA LYS A 153 5.17 17.75 -4.06
C LYS A 153 4.99 16.24 -4.06
N VAL A 154 6.07 15.48 -4.21
CA VAL A 154 6.05 14.02 -4.12
C VAL A 154 6.44 13.59 -2.72
N CYS A 155 5.46 13.09 -1.96
CA CYS A 155 5.60 12.67 -0.58
C CYS A 155 5.75 11.14 -0.49
N GLY A 156 6.61 10.66 0.40
CA GLY A 156 6.86 9.23 0.61
C GLY A 156 7.81 8.96 1.78
N GLY A 157 7.80 7.73 2.32
CA GLY A 157 8.61 7.35 3.48
C GLY A 157 9.99 6.77 3.14
N ASP A 158 10.31 6.60 1.86
CA ASP A 158 11.41 5.76 1.39
C ASP A 158 12.23 6.44 0.29
N ASP A 159 13.57 6.43 0.42
CA ASP A 159 14.47 7.04 -0.57
C ASP A 159 14.45 6.31 -1.92
N ARG A 160 13.91 5.09 -1.97
CA ARG A 160 13.72 4.31 -3.20
C ARG A 160 12.56 4.81 -4.06
N ILE A 161 11.73 5.71 -3.55
CA ILE A 161 10.59 6.29 -4.29
C ILE A 161 11.11 7.27 -5.37
N GLY A 162 10.73 7.02 -6.63
CA GLY A 162 11.06 7.89 -7.75
C GLY A 162 10.46 9.30 -7.60
N ALA A 163 11.19 10.31 -8.08
CA ALA A 163 10.86 11.74 -8.00
C ALA A 163 10.53 12.28 -6.60
N LEU A 164 10.94 11.61 -5.51
CA LEU A 164 10.65 12.06 -4.14
C LEU A 164 11.18 13.48 -3.89
N THR A 165 10.30 14.38 -3.44
CA THR A 165 10.67 15.76 -3.05
C THR A 165 10.40 16.07 -1.58
N HIS A 166 9.60 15.24 -0.91
CA HIS A 166 9.22 15.41 0.48
C HIS A 166 9.23 14.07 1.21
N LYS A 167 10.37 13.74 1.83
CA LYS A 167 10.46 12.56 2.68
C LYS A 167 9.66 12.80 3.97
N VAL A 168 8.72 11.91 4.27
CA VAL A 168 7.88 11.97 5.47
C VAL A 168 8.20 10.81 6.40
N THR A 169 7.92 10.98 7.69
CA THR A 169 8.06 9.94 8.72
C THR A 169 6.76 9.77 9.50
N HIS A 170 6.74 8.84 10.45
CA HIS A 170 5.61 8.65 11.35
C HIS A 170 5.19 9.98 12.01
N LEU A 171 3.89 10.28 11.97
CA LEU A 171 3.24 11.51 12.45
C LEU A 171 3.62 12.82 11.75
N SER A 172 4.36 12.78 10.64
CA SER A 172 4.46 13.95 9.76
C SER A 172 3.07 14.38 9.30
N THR A 173 2.87 15.68 9.16
CA THR A 173 1.59 16.25 8.69
C THR A 173 1.80 17.13 7.47
N LEU A 174 0.81 17.13 6.58
CA LEU A 174 0.74 17.98 5.40
C LEU A 174 -0.71 18.36 5.13
N GLN A 175 -0.92 19.35 4.26
CA GLN A 175 -2.24 19.84 3.89
C GLN A 175 -2.46 19.66 2.39
N VAL A 176 -3.71 19.38 2.02
CA VAL A 176 -4.20 19.44 0.63
C VAL A 176 -5.39 20.39 0.67
N GLY A 177 -5.17 21.65 0.30
CA GLY A 177 -6.11 22.73 0.58
C GLY A 177 -6.49 22.78 2.07
N SER A 178 -7.77 22.56 2.33
CA SER A 178 -8.39 22.57 3.65
C SER A 178 -8.31 21.23 4.41
N LEU A 179 -7.93 20.14 3.73
CA LEU A 179 -7.81 18.80 4.28
C LEU A 179 -6.49 18.61 5.02
N ASN A 180 -6.55 17.91 6.15
CA ASN A 180 -5.37 17.49 6.91
C ASN A 180 -4.98 16.06 6.55
N VAL A 181 -3.71 15.86 6.26
CA VAL A 181 -3.11 14.55 5.96
C VAL A 181 -2.05 14.25 7.03
N LYS A 182 -2.22 13.14 7.74
CA LYS A 182 -1.27 12.61 8.71
C LYS A 182 -0.62 11.34 8.17
N CYS A 183 0.71 11.30 8.18
CA CYS A 183 1.50 10.15 7.73
C CYS A 183 1.66 9.16 8.88
N LEU A 184 1.31 7.90 8.63
CA LEU A 184 1.41 6.81 9.58
C LEU A 184 2.38 5.78 9.04
N SER A 185 3.60 5.74 9.58
CA SER A 185 4.56 4.69 9.21
C SER A 185 4.05 3.32 9.66
N THR A 186 4.02 2.38 8.71
CA THR A 186 3.52 1.01 8.89
C THR A 186 4.49 0.02 8.24
N PRO A 187 5.76 -0.04 8.72
CA PRO A 187 6.76 -0.92 8.13
C PRO A 187 6.30 -2.37 8.26
N CYS A 188 6.37 -3.14 7.17
CA CYS A 188 6.32 -4.60 7.16
C CYS A 188 6.35 -5.10 5.72
N HIS A 189 5.35 -4.70 4.93
CA HIS A 189 5.30 -5.04 3.51
C HIS A 189 6.54 -4.51 2.79
N THR A 190 6.84 -3.23 3.02
CA THR A 190 8.16 -2.65 2.82
C THR A 190 8.56 -1.89 4.07
N SER A 191 9.86 -1.66 4.26
CA SER A 191 10.39 -0.98 5.46
C SER A 191 10.04 0.51 5.50
N GLY A 192 9.79 1.13 4.35
CA GLY A 192 9.45 2.55 4.21
C GLY A 192 7.96 2.84 4.00
N HIS A 193 7.07 1.86 4.25
CA HIS A 193 5.64 1.99 3.98
C HIS A 193 4.98 3.06 4.87
N ILE A 194 4.17 3.93 4.24
CA ILE A 194 3.37 4.98 4.88
C ILE A 194 1.91 4.80 4.49
N CYS A 195 1.04 4.73 5.49
CA CYS A 195 -0.39 4.98 5.33
C CYS A 195 -0.68 6.49 5.48
N TYR A 196 -1.61 7.02 4.70
CA TYR A 196 -2.03 8.43 4.78
C TYR A 196 -3.43 8.55 5.35
N PHE A 197 -3.57 9.09 6.55
CA PHE A 197 -4.85 9.37 7.17
C PHE A 197 -5.29 10.80 6.84
N VAL A 198 -6.43 10.94 6.18
CA VAL A 198 -6.97 12.20 5.66
C VAL A 198 -8.27 12.53 6.36
N SER A 199 -8.36 13.76 6.85
CA SER A 199 -9.53 14.25 7.58
C SER A 199 -9.76 15.73 7.29
N LYS A 200 -10.99 16.19 7.48
CA LYS A 200 -11.33 17.61 7.45
C LYS A 200 -11.48 18.10 8.90
N PRO A 201 -10.57 18.94 9.41
CA PRO A 201 -10.66 19.45 10.77
C PRO A 201 -11.99 20.19 11.00
N GLY A 202 -12.65 19.90 12.13
CA GLY A 202 -13.94 20.52 12.49
C GLY A 202 -15.15 20.02 11.70
N SER A 203 -14.99 19.01 10.84
CA SER A 203 -16.10 18.38 10.11
C SER A 203 -16.60 17.11 10.80
N SER A 204 -17.88 16.79 10.59
CA SER A 204 -18.50 15.51 10.95
C SER A 204 -18.37 14.44 9.86
N GLU A 205 -17.73 14.76 8.73
CA GLU A 205 -17.48 13.80 7.66
C GLU A 205 -16.48 12.72 8.13
N PRO A 206 -16.76 11.42 7.86
CA PRO A 206 -15.85 10.36 8.27
C PRO A 206 -14.50 10.49 7.56
N PRO A 207 -13.38 10.29 8.26
CA PRO A 207 -12.06 10.37 7.65
C PRO A 207 -11.78 9.20 6.70
N ALA A 208 -10.70 9.30 5.93
CA ALA A 208 -10.21 8.26 5.04
C ALA A 208 -8.78 7.87 5.41
N VAL A 209 -8.40 6.61 5.18
CA VAL A 209 -7.02 6.14 5.28
C VAL A 209 -6.63 5.39 4.01
N PHE A 210 -5.54 5.83 3.40
CA PHE A 210 -4.93 5.22 2.23
C PHE A 210 -3.82 4.29 2.70
N THR A 211 -4.03 3.00 2.54
CA THR A 211 -3.28 1.96 3.26
C THR A 211 -2.27 1.21 2.40
N GLY A 212 -2.25 1.48 1.09
CA GLY A 212 -1.43 0.78 0.11
C GLY A 212 -1.49 -0.73 0.37
N ASP A 213 -0.31 -1.33 0.50
CA ASP A 213 -0.15 -2.76 0.72
C ASP A 213 0.01 -3.19 2.18
N THR A 214 -0.30 -2.33 3.14
CA THR A 214 -0.31 -2.74 4.56
C THR A 214 -1.60 -3.48 4.89
N LEU A 215 -2.75 -2.82 4.72
CA LEU A 215 -4.09 -3.34 5.00
C LEU A 215 -4.85 -3.43 3.68
N PHE A 216 -5.48 -4.58 3.43
CA PHE A 216 -6.44 -4.74 2.34
C PHE A 216 -7.81 -5.04 2.93
N VAL A 217 -8.87 -4.88 2.14
CA VAL A 217 -10.18 -5.41 2.54
C VAL A 217 -10.06 -6.92 2.79
N ALA A 218 -10.32 -7.33 4.03
CA ALA A 218 -10.21 -8.69 4.56
C ALA A 218 -8.81 -9.33 4.50
N GLY A 219 -7.75 -8.54 4.28
CA GLY A 219 -6.39 -9.07 4.17
C GLY A 219 -5.30 -8.11 4.62
N CYS A 220 -4.05 -8.51 4.42
CA CYS A 220 -2.87 -7.67 4.60
C CYS A 220 -1.80 -8.01 3.55
N GLY A 221 -0.80 -7.13 3.42
CA GLY A 221 0.37 -7.36 2.60
C GLY A 221 1.16 -8.61 2.97
N LYS A 222 1.90 -9.15 2.00
CA LYS A 222 3.00 -10.07 2.30
C LYS A 222 4.12 -9.32 3.03
N PHE A 223 4.84 -10.01 3.90
CA PHE A 223 5.88 -9.42 4.76
C PHE A 223 7.23 -9.50 4.05
N TYR A 224 7.41 -8.75 2.95
CA TYR A 224 8.63 -8.86 2.15
C TYR A 224 9.86 -8.31 2.88
N GLU A 225 9.71 -7.21 3.62
CA GLU A 225 10.81 -6.51 4.28
C GLU A 225 10.58 -6.34 5.79
N GLY A 226 9.78 -7.21 6.40
CA GLY A 226 9.44 -7.09 7.82
C GLY A 226 8.90 -8.36 8.44
N THR A 227 8.36 -8.19 9.64
CA THR A 227 8.02 -9.26 10.56
C THR A 227 6.56 -9.26 10.95
N ALA A 228 6.11 -10.37 11.54
CA ALA A 228 4.75 -10.48 12.07
C ALA A 228 4.49 -9.48 13.23
N ASP A 229 5.50 -9.16 14.02
CA ASP A 229 5.40 -8.14 15.09
C ASP A 229 5.16 -6.75 14.50
N GLU A 230 5.88 -6.41 13.43
CA GLU A 230 5.71 -5.14 12.73
C GLU A 230 4.33 -5.04 12.05
N MET A 231 3.86 -6.10 11.40
CA MET A 231 2.49 -6.10 10.85
C MET A 231 1.44 -6.00 11.97
N TYR A 232 1.64 -6.70 13.09
CA TYR A 232 0.75 -6.60 14.24
C TYR A 232 0.66 -5.15 14.75
N LYS A 233 1.79 -4.47 14.94
CA LYS A 233 1.85 -3.06 15.35
C LYS A 233 1.18 -2.15 14.32
N ALA A 234 1.49 -2.33 13.04
CA ALA A 234 0.89 -1.55 11.95
C ALA A 234 -0.64 -1.68 11.94
N LEU A 235 -1.15 -2.90 12.01
CA LEU A 235 -2.59 -3.16 11.92
C LEU A 235 -3.34 -2.81 13.20
N LEU A 236 -2.86 -3.20 14.39
CA LEU A 236 -3.65 -3.08 15.62
C LEU A 236 -3.30 -1.86 16.46
N GLU A 237 -2.03 -1.46 16.50
CA GLU A 237 -1.59 -0.35 17.35
C GLU A 237 -1.58 1.01 16.62
N ILE A 238 -1.51 1.00 15.28
CA ILE A 238 -1.53 2.20 14.44
C ILE A 238 -2.88 2.34 13.73
N LEU A 239 -3.19 1.47 12.77
CA LEU A 239 -4.41 1.59 11.96
C LEU A 239 -5.67 1.25 12.77
N GLY A 240 -5.61 0.21 13.59
CA GLY A 240 -6.73 -0.25 14.42
C GLY A 240 -7.13 0.73 15.53
N ARG A 241 -6.33 1.77 15.79
CA ARG A 241 -6.65 2.86 16.72
C ARG A 241 -7.26 4.09 16.04
N LEU A 242 -7.41 4.07 14.72
CA LEU A 242 -8.15 5.11 14.00
C LEU A 242 -9.65 5.03 14.34
N PRO A 243 -10.42 6.12 14.11
CA PRO A 243 -11.87 6.09 14.29
C PRO A 243 -12.52 4.91 13.55
N PRO A 244 -13.51 4.23 14.15
CA PRO A 244 -14.10 3.01 13.57
C PRO A 244 -14.76 3.23 12.20
N ASP A 245 -15.28 4.43 11.96
CA ASP A 245 -15.91 4.87 10.71
C ASP A 245 -14.90 5.35 9.64
N THR A 246 -13.59 5.31 9.93
CA THR A 246 -12.56 5.65 8.96
C THR A 246 -12.65 4.74 7.74
N ARG A 247 -12.79 5.33 6.56
CA ARG A 247 -12.88 4.61 5.28
C ARG A 247 -11.50 4.11 4.85
N VAL A 248 -11.39 2.84 4.52
CA VAL A 248 -10.13 2.18 4.14
C VAL A 248 -10.05 2.08 2.61
N TYR A 249 -9.04 2.72 2.04
CA TYR A 249 -8.71 2.66 0.61
C TYR A 249 -7.34 1.97 0.45
N CYS A 250 -7.32 0.76 -0.09
CA CYS A 250 -6.13 -0.10 -0.15
C CYS A 250 -5.57 -0.26 -1.56
N GLY A 251 -4.33 -0.75 -1.68
CA GLY A 251 -3.60 -0.77 -2.94
C GLY A 251 -4.22 -1.61 -4.06
N HIS A 252 -4.93 -2.70 -3.71
CA HIS A 252 -5.36 -3.72 -4.68
C HIS A 252 -6.78 -4.26 -4.46
N GLU A 253 -7.38 -4.74 -5.54
CA GLU A 253 -8.66 -5.48 -5.58
C GLU A 253 -8.47 -6.98 -5.27
N TYR A 254 -8.08 -7.29 -4.02
CA TYR A 254 -7.84 -8.66 -3.55
C TYR A 254 -8.99 -9.25 -2.71
N THR A 255 -10.08 -8.51 -2.57
CA THR A 255 -11.13 -8.73 -1.56
C THR A 255 -11.73 -10.13 -1.60
N ILE A 256 -12.09 -10.65 -2.78
CA ILE A 256 -12.69 -11.99 -2.91
C ILE A 256 -11.71 -13.08 -2.43
N ASN A 257 -10.45 -13.01 -2.84
CA ASN A 257 -9.46 -14.02 -2.47
C ASN A 257 -9.09 -13.92 -0.99
N ASN A 258 -9.05 -12.70 -0.45
CA ASN A 258 -8.87 -12.45 0.98
C ASN A 258 -10.02 -13.05 1.80
N LEU A 259 -11.27 -12.83 1.39
CA LEU A 259 -12.45 -13.37 2.08
C LEU A 259 -12.59 -14.88 1.94
N LYS A 260 -12.16 -15.48 0.81
CA LYS A 260 -12.07 -16.95 0.69
C LYS A 260 -11.10 -17.55 1.71
N PHE A 261 -9.97 -16.89 1.94
CA PHE A 261 -9.03 -17.30 2.99
C PHE A 261 -9.61 -17.03 4.39
N ALA A 262 -10.23 -15.87 4.63
CA ALA A 262 -10.88 -15.58 5.90
C ALA A 262 -11.94 -16.63 6.25
N ARG A 263 -12.73 -17.09 5.27
CA ARG A 263 -13.73 -18.16 5.43
C ARG A 263 -13.10 -19.50 5.77
N HIS A 264 -11.88 -19.78 5.30
CA HIS A 264 -11.13 -20.97 5.69
C HIS A 264 -10.68 -20.89 7.16
N VAL A 265 -10.24 -19.72 7.61
CA VAL A 265 -9.81 -19.49 9.01
C VAL A 265 -10.99 -19.49 9.99
N GLU A 266 -12.12 -18.88 9.62
CA GLU A 266 -13.31 -18.75 10.46
C GLU A 266 -14.58 -19.16 9.70
N PRO A 267 -14.82 -20.46 9.48
CA PRO A 267 -15.92 -20.94 8.61
C PRO A 267 -17.32 -20.55 9.09
N ASN A 268 -17.48 -20.35 10.40
CA ASN A 268 -18.78 -20.03 11.01
C ASN A 268 -19.01 -18.51 11.20
N ASN A 269 -18.08 -17.65 10.79
CA ASN A 269 -18.24 -16.21 10.91
C ASN A 269 -19.15 -15.67 9.79
N THR A 270 -20.36 -15.26 10.15
CA THR A 270 -21.37 -14.78 9.20
C THR A 270 -20.96 -13.50 8.49
N ALA A 271 -20.23 -12.59 9.14
CA ALA A 271 -19.76 -11.35 8.53
C ALA A 271 -18.82 -11.62 7.34
N ILE A 272 -17.99 -12.66 7.42
CA ILE A 272 -17.15 -13.10 6.30
C ILE A 272 -18.01 -13.60 5.14
N GLN A 273 -19.03 -14.40 5.42
CA GLN A 273 -19.90 -14.99 4.39
C GLN A 273 -20.70 -13.91 3.65
N GLU A 274 -21.30 -12.98 4.41
CA GLU A 274 -22.05 -11.84 3.87
C GLU A 274 -21.15 -10.91 3.04
N LYS A 275 -19.97 -10.55 3.56
CA LYS A 275 -19.02 -9.70 2.84
C LYS A 275 -18.50 -10.38 1.57
N LEU A 276 -18.30 -11.71 1.59
CA LEU A 276 -17.90 -12.47 0.40
C LEU A 276 -18.99 -12.49 -0.67
N ALA A 277 -20.25 -12.68 -0.28
CA ALA A 277 -21.38 -12.63 -1.21
C ALA A 277 -21.47 -11.24 -1.87
N TRP A 278 -21.40 -10.18 -1.06
CA TRP A 278 -21.38 -8.79 -1.54
C TRP A 278 -20.19 -8.53 -2.49
N ALA A 279 -18.99 -8.98 -2.16
CA ALA A 279 -17.81 -8.77 -2.99
C ALA A 279 -17.92 -9.49 -4.35
N LYS A 280 -18.50 -10.69 -4.38
CA LYS A 280 -18.80 -11.41 -5.63
C LYS A 280 -19.81 -10.67 -6.51
N GLU A 281 -20.85 -10.10 -5.91
CA GLU A 281 -21.83 -9.28 -6.63
C GLU A 281 -21.17 -8.05 -7.24
N LYS A 282 -20.41 -7.28 -6.45
CA LYS A 282 -19.64 -6.11 -6.91
C LYS A 282 -18.72 -6.44 -8.08
N TYR A 283 -17.94 -7.51 -7.94
CA TYR A 283 -17.07 -7.99 -9.01
C TYR A 283 -17.85 -8.37 -10.28
N GLY A 284 -19.00 -9.04 -10.12
CA GLY A 284 -19.88 -9.43 -11.23
C GLY A 284 -20.42 -8.26 -12.06
N ILE A 285 -20.54 -7.07 -11.46
CA ILE A 285 -20.99 -5.84 -12.15
C ILE A 285 -19.85 -4.85 -12.47
N GLY A 286 -18.59 -5.26 -12.23
CA GLY A 286 -17.40 -4.45 -12.51
C GLY A 286 -17.21 -3.26 -11.56
N GLU A 287 -17.78 -3.32 -10.35
CA GLU A 287 -17.60 -2.31 -9.31
C GLU A 287 -16.48 -2.67 -8.33
N PRO A 288 -15.68 -1.69 -7.86
CA PRO A 288 -14.70 -1.89 -6.80
C PRO A 288 -15.32 -2.34 -5.47
N THR A 289 -14.54 -3.04 -4.66
CA THR A 289 -14.91 -3.46 -3.30
C THR A 289 -14.35 -2.55 -2.19
N VAL A 290 -13.74 -1.44 -2.59
CA VAL A 290 -13.30 -0.36 -1.70
C VAL A 290 -14.27 0.83 -1.79
N PRO A 291 -14.36 1.67 -0.74
CA PRO A 291 -13.74 1.47 0.56
C PRO A 291 -14.50 0.48 1.45
N SER A 292 -13.80 -0.11 2.42
CA SER A 292 -14.40 -0.63 3.65
C SER A 292 -14.24 0.39 4.79
N THR A 293 -14.48 -0.01 6.03
CA THR A 293 -14.21 0.79 7.23
C THR A 293 -13.34 0.03 8.24
N ILE A 294 -12.63 0.75 9.12
CA ILE A 294 -11.84 0.13 10.19
C ILE A 294 -12.72 -0.81 11.05
N ALA A 295 -13.94 -0.41 11.37
CA ALA A 295 -14.90 -1.24 12.11
C ALA A 295 -15.23 -2.54 11.37
N GLU A 296 -15.53 -2.47 10.07
CA GLU A 296 -15.80 -3.64 9.24
C GLU A 296 -14.61 -4.61 9.22
N GLU A 297 -13.38 -4.11 9.07
CA GLU A 297 -12.20 -4.98 9.02
C GLU A 297 -12.03 -5.81 10.31
N PHE A 298 -12.38 -5.27 11.48
CA PHE A 298 -12.40 -6.07 12.72
C PHE A 298 -13.44 -7.19 12.71
N THR A 299 -14.46 -7.17 11.84
CA THR A 299 -15.48 -8.23 11.79
C THR A 299 -15.07 -9.45 10.96
N TYR A 300 -14.25 -9.27 9.92
CA TYR A 300 -13.96 -10.33 8.95
C TYR A 300 -12.49 -10.49 8.54
N ASN A 301 -11.60 -9.55 8.87
CA ASN A 301 -10.20 -9.63 8.46
C ASN A 301 -9.39 -10.46 9.46
N PRO A 302 -8.90 -11.67 9.10
CA PRO A 302 -8.23 -12.55 10.06
C PRO A 302 -6.96 -11.91 10.64
N PHE A 303 -6.32 -10.98 9.94
CA PHE A 303 -5.14 -10.26 10.42
C PHE A 303 -5.47 -9.14 11.41
N MET A 304 -6.66 -8.52 11.30
CA MET A 304 -7.15 -7.55 12.29
C MET A 304 -7.71 -8.23 13.55
N ARG A 305 -7.95 -9.54 13.49
CA ARG A 305 -8.64 -10.35 14.51
C ARG A 305 -7.74 -11.26 15.32
N VAL A 306 -6.41 -11.13 15.17
CA VAL A 306 -5.42 -11.96 15.89
C VAL A 306 -5.35 -11.71 17.40
N SER A 307 -5.99 -10.64 17.90
CA SER A 307 -6.03 -10.25 19.31
C SER A 307 -7.44 -9.93 19.76
N LEU A 308 -7.77 -10.31 21.00
CA LEU A 308 -9.02 -9.89 21.66
C LEU A 308 -8.98 -8.46 22.21
N ALA A 309 -7.79 -7.86 22.29
CA ALA A 309 -7.63 -6.54 22.94
C ALA A 309 -8.08 -5.38 22.05
N PHE A 310 -8.26 -5.62 20.74
CA PHE A 310 -8.60 -4.62 19.75
C PHE A 310 -9.81 -5.10 18.94
N GLY A 311 -10.78 -4.21 18.70
CA GLY A 311 -12.01 -4.53 17.96
C GLY A 311 -13.22 -4.84 18.85
N PHE A 312 -14.34 -5.16 18.18
CA PHE A 312 -15.64 -5.42 18.83
C PHE A 312 -15.90 -6.92 19.11
N HIS A 313 -14.98 -7.80 18.70
CA HIS A 313 -15.12 -9.25 18.84
C HIS A 313 -14.43 -9.77 20.10
N ARG A 314 -15.05 -10.77 20.75
CA ARG A 314 -14.54 -11.39 21.99
C ARG A 314 -14.08 -12.84 21.81
N GLU A 315 -14.08 -13.33 20.57
CA GLU A 315 -13.83 -14.73 20.27
C GLU A 315 -12.37 -14.96 19.82
N LYS A 316 -11.74 -16.03 20.33
CA LYS A 316 -10.35 -16.42 20.02
C LYS A 316 -10.26 -17.33 18.80
N THR A 317 -11.24 -17.30 17.91
CA THR A 317 -11.38 -18.19 16.76
C THR A 317 -10.14 -18.22 15.87
N VAL A 318 -9.56 -17.05 15.55
CA VAL A 318 -8.32 -16.98 14.74
C VAL A 318 -7.12 -17.59 15.47
N GLN A 319 -6.98 -17.34 16.77
CA GLN A 319 -5.92 -17.93 17.59
C GLN A 319 -6.07 -19.45 17.70
N GLN A 320 -7.30 -19.93 17.89
CA GLN A 320 -7.65 -21.35 17.94
C GLN A 320 -7.35 -22.06 16.61
N HIS A 321 -7.72 -21.44 15.48
CA HIS A 321 -7.38 -21.95 14.14
C HIS A 321 -5.87 -22.06 13.96
N ALA A 322 -5.11 -21.03 14.37
CA ALA A 322 -3.66 -21.03 14.30
C ALA A 322 -2.98 -22.01 15.26
N GLY A 323 -3.68 -22.50 16.29
CA GLY A 323 -3.09 -23.27 17.39
C GLY A 323 -2.18 -22.43 18.29
N GLU A 324 -2.41 -21.12 18.35
CA GLU A 324 -1.58 -20.14 19.04
C GLU A 324 -2.37 -19.41 20.13
N THR A 325 -1.69 -18.68 21.02
CA THR A 325 -2.35 -17.87 22.06
C THR A 325 -1.84 -16.43 22.12
N ASP A 326 -0.66 -16.18 21.54
CA ASP A 326 -0.08 -14.86 21.38
C ASP A 326 -0.48 -14.25 20.02
N PRO A 327 -0.89 -12.97 19.96
CA PRO A 327 -1.29 -12.33 18.71
C PRO A 327 -0.18 -12.27 17.65
N VAL A 328 1.09 -12.13 18.03
CA VAL A 328 2.20 -12.05 17.08
C VAL A 328 2.54 -13.42 16.50
N THR A 329 2.51 -14.48 17.31
CA THR A 329 2.65 -15.86 16.78
C THR A 329 1.45 -16.24 15.91
N THR A 330 0.23 -15.85 16.29
CA THR A 330 -0.98 -16.01 15.47
C THR A 330 -0.84 -15.29 14.13
N MET A 331 -0.42 -14.02 14.12
CA MET A 331 -0.16 -13.23 12.90
C MET A 331 0.82 -13.95 11.96
N ARG A 332 1.93 -14.48 12.51
CA ARG A 332 2.93 -15.23 11.74
C ARG A 332 2.34 -16.49 11.12
N ALA A 333 1.59 -17.27 11.89
CA ALA A 333 0.99 -18.52 11.44
C ALA A 333 -0.03 -18.28 10.31
N ILE A 334 -0.97 -17.36 10.52
CA ILE A 334 -2.02 -17.01 9.55
C ILE A 334 -1.42 -16.44 8.26
N ARG A 335 -0.39 -15.58 8.35
CA ARG A 335 0.29 -15.04 7.16
C ARG A 335 0.95 -16.15 6.35
N LYS A 336 1.70 -17.03 7.02
CA LYS A 336 2.38 -18.16 6.38
C LYS A 336 1.36 -19.10 5.73
N GLU A 337 0.23 -19.35 6.38
CA GLU A 337 -0.85 -20.16 5.81
C GLU A 337 -1.43 -19.51 4.54
N LYS A 338 -1.76 -18.21 4.59
CA LYS A 338 -2.28 -17.48 3.41
C LYS A 338 -1.31 -17.48 2.23
N ASP A 339 -0.01 -17.44 2.48
CA ASP A 339 1.01 -17.46 1.44
C ASP A 339 1.06 -18.77 0.65
N HIS A 340 0.60 -19.88 1.27
CA HIS A 340 0.54 -21.20 0.65
C HIS A 340 -0.90 -21.64 0.34
N PHE A 341 -1.88 -20.78 0.60
CA PHE A 341 -3.30 -21.10 0.44
C PHE A 341 -3.67 -21.21 -1.04
N LYS A 342 -4.15 -22.38 -1.44
CA LYS A 342 -4.72 -22.59 -2.77
C LYS A 342 -6.13 -22.03 -2.80
N VAL A 343 -6.31 -20.89 -3.44
CA VAL A 343 -7.60 -20.21 -3.54
C VAL A 343 -8.63 -21.14 -4.19
N PRO A 344 -9.73 -21.50 -3.48
CA PRO A 344 -10.81 -22.29 -4.07
C PRO A 344 -11.45 -21.53 -5.24
N ARG A 345 -12.00 -22.26 -6.21
CA ARG A 345 -12.74 -21.63 -7.33
C ARG A 345 -13.97 -20.86 -6.83
N ASP A 346 -14.66 -21.39 -5.83
CA ASP A 346 -15.90 -20.83 -5.28
C ASP A 346 -15.80 -20.27 -3.86
#